data_AF-A0A7Y0FW05-F1
#
_entry.id   AF-A0A7Y0FW05-F1
#
_cell.length_a   1.000
_cell.length_b   1.000
_cell.length_c   1.000
_cell.angle_alpha   90.00
_cell.angle_beta   90.00
_cell.angle_gamma   90.00
#
_symmetry.space_group_name_H-M   'P 1'
#
loop_
_entity.id
_entity.type
_entity.pdbx_description
1 polymer ?
#
loop_
_entity_poly.entity_id
_entity_poly.type
_entity_poly.pdbx_seq_one_letter_code
_entity_poly.pdbx_strand_id
1 'polypeptide(L)'
;MPGPTPALPDESGEHTPGSSATPVQGGKAPGTGETVAPAGGGGFDRSPAEETGIARSAASYPVNACGDGTAADEAADAAPEPDIRRKDEASPGKGEDKGTAGLGGPVPGSPGETGHAGPVHGAAAAGLVAPPVDDRGPVARADDQGNEEGDGGRETVVAKSGVAKPGGTEDRPAAQAPVTADGIDPDVAALIARRGLLAARRIGRGWEVSGRDEQKPPVGDWSTWLVMGGRGSGKTRAGAEWVHALALAAGPRTDLRIALVAETLGDAREVMIDGASGIARIARRLRPEVEITRRRIVWPNGAIAQIFSSEDPESLRGPQFHYAWCDELAKWKHAEETFDMLQFGLRLGERPRQLVTTTPRAVPLLKRLIGDAETVVSRLSTAANRANLAPGFIAALERRYGGTRLGRQELGGELIEDREDGLWRRDRLEALTIRLAEPLRRIVVAVDPPAGSGPASVCGIVVAGLGESGRAVVLADASVEGKSPADWARAVVATFRRFEADRVVAEVNQGGDMVAAMLRSVEANLPLTLVRATRGKYLRAEPVAALYEQGRVLHAARFAALEDQMCDFGPDGLSDGRSPDRLDALVWALTALMLEGAGEPRIRGI
;
A
#
# COMPACT_ATOMS: atom_id res chain seq x y z
N MET A 1 86.45 -9.00 -7.99
CA MET A 1 85.99 -9.16 -6.60
C MET A 1 84.66 -8.44 -6.48
N PRO A 2 83.63 -9.08 -5.90
CA PRO A 2 82.73 -9.95 -6.69
C PRO A 2 81.27 -9.46 -6.62
N GLY A 3 80.29 -9.99 -7.37
CA GLY A 3 80.25 -11.09 -8.35
C GLY A 3 78.81 -11.64 -8.40
N PRO A 4 78.20 -11.91 -9.58
CA PRO A 4 76.78 -12.26 -9.70
C PRO A 4 76.50 -13.78 -9.79
N THR A 5 75.23 -14.16 -10.03
CA THR A 5 74.72 -15.49 -10.50
C THR A 5 74.77 -16.67 -9.49
N PRO A 6 74.11 -17.85 -9.72
CA PRO A 6 73.22 -18.26 -10.83
C PRO A 6 71.92 -19.06 -10.52
N ALA A 7 71.05 -19.11 -11.54
CA ALA A 7 70.33 -20.25 -12.17
C ALA A 7 69.54 -21.37 -11.42
N LEU A 8 68.54 -21.85 -12.18
CA LEU A 8 67.68 -23.06 -12.07
C LEU A 8 68.50 -24.38 -12.04
N PRO A 9 67.85 -25.54 -11.73
CA PRO A 9 67.27 -26.33 -12.82
C PRO A 9 65.88 -26.96 -12.55
N ASP A 10 65.37 -27.55 -13.63
CA ASP A 10 64.20 -28.45 -13.76
C ASP A 10 64.54 -29.90 -13.30
N GLU A 11 63.67 -30.86 -13.63
CA GLU A 11 63.70 -32.30 -13.36
C GLU A 11 63.12 -32.73 -12.00
N SER A 12 62.47 -33.89 -11.84
CA SER A 12 61.72 -34.86 -12.64
C SER A 12 61.35 -35.96 -11.63
N GLY A 13 60.28 -36.73 -11.82
CA GLY A 13 59.86 -37.71 -10.80
C GLY A 13 58.54 -38.41 -11.10
N GLU A 14 58.64 -39.55 -11.77
CA GLU A 14 57.51 -40.41 -12.12
C GLU A 14 56.83 -41.03 -10.89
N HIS A 15 55.50 -41.20 -10.92
CA HIS A 15 54.86 -42.54 -10.90
C HIS A 15 53.33 -42.49 -10.77
N THR A 16 52.64 -42.84 -11.85
CA THR A 16 51.38 -43.62 -11.82
C THR A 16 51.73 -45.10 -11.52
N PRO A 17 50.85 -45.93 -10.91
CA PRO A 17 49.65 -46.43 -11.62
C PRO A 17 48.38 -46.83 -10.80
N GLY A 18 47.24 -46.86 -11.51
CA GLY A 18 46.08 -47.71 -11.21
C GLY A 18 45.05 -47.19 -10.17
N SER A 19 43.77 -47.54 -10.25
CA SER A 19 43.02 -48.21 -11.33
C SER A 19 41.50 -48.00 -11.17
N SER A 20 40.81 -47.81 -12.31
CA SER A 20 39.42 -48.22 -12.61
C SER A 20 38.33 -48.27 -11.51
N ALA A 21 37.26 -47.48 -11.69
CA ALA A 21 35.89 -47.93 -11.45
C ALA A 21 34.87 -47.15 -12.30
N THR A 22 34.16 -47.85 -13.18
CA THR A 22 32.96 -47.38 -13.90
C THR A 22 31.85 -48.45 -13.75
N PRO A 23 30.55 -48.11 -13.92
CA PRO A 23 29.44 -48.87 -13.35
C PRO A 23 28.89 -49.99 -14.24
N VAL A 24 28.09 -50.91 -13.67
CA VAL A 24 27.32 -51.93 -14.39
C VAL A 24 25.90 -52.07 -13.82
N GLN A 25 24.96 -52.50 -14.67
CA GLN A 25 23.51 -52.55 -14.49
C GLN A 25 22.98 -53.83 -13.77
N GLY A 26 21.86 -53.67 -13.05
CA GLY A 26 20.62 -54.49 -13.14
C GLY A 26 20.58 -56.01 -12.89
N GLY A 27 19.57 -56.49 -12.14
CA GLY A 27 19.14 -57.91 -12.19
C GLY A 27 18.23 -58.45 -11.07
N LYS A 28 16.91 -58.55 -11.35
CA LYS A 28 15.85 -59.51 -10.91
C LYS A 28 15.75 -60.11 -9.46
N ALA A 29 14.48 -60.35 -9.07
CA ALA A 29 13.92 -60.95 -7.84
C ALA A 29 13.81 -62.52 -7.94
N PRO A 30 12.99 -63.31 -7.16
CA PRO A 30 11.95 -63.02 -6.14
C PRO A 30 11.78 -64.03 -4.94
N GLY A 31 10.73 -63.83 -4.11
CA GLY A 31 10.13 -64.78 -3.13
C GLY A 31 9.57 -64.06 -1.89
N THR A 32 8.44 -64.38 -1.24
CA THR A 32 7.35 -65.40 -1.36
C THR A 32 6.03 -64.77 -0.84
N GLY A 33 4.83 -65.12 -1.35
CA GLY A 33 3.81 -65.99 -0.68
C GLY A 33 3.24 -65.41 0.64
N GLU A 34 1.92 -65.23 0.89
CA GLU A 34 0.71 -65.90 0.38
C GLU A 34 -0.56 -64.98 0.30
N THR A 35 -1.65 -65.57 -0.21
CA THR A 35 -3.04 -65.08 -0.42
C THR A 35 -3.83 -64.85 0.91
N VAL A 36 -5.01 -64.21 0.96
CA VAL A 36 -6.35 -64.71 0.54
C VAL A 36 -7.41 -63.58 0.47
N ALA A 37 -8.33 -63.71 -0.49
CA ALA A 37 -9.69 -63.13 -0.55
C ALA A 37 -10.66 -64.31 -0.90
N PRO A 38 -12.03 -64.23 -0.89
CA PRO A 38 -12.89 -63.04 -1.04
C PRO A 38 -14.27 -63.07 -0.30
N ALA A 39 -15.18 -62.15 -0.69
CA ALA A 39 -16.62 -62.37 -1.01
C ALA A 39 -17.71 -61.60 -0.22
N GLY A 40 -18.64 -60.99 -0.97
CA GLY A 40 -20.02 -60.59 -0.57
C GLY A 40 -20.17 -59.31 0.26
N GLY A 41 -21.23 -58.49 0.12
CA GLY A 41 -22.35 -58.50 -0.83
C GLY A 41 -23.56 -57.69 -0.30
N GLY A 42 -24.18 -56.86 -1.14
CA GLY A 42 -25.32 -55.98 -0.79
C GLY A 42 -24.91 -54.69 -0.05
N GLY A 43 -25.44 -53.49 -0.32
CA GLY A 43 -26.54 -53.11 -1.20
C GLY A 43 -27.80 -52.75 -0.42
N PHE A 44 -27.99 -51.47 -0.09
CA PHE A 44 -29.32 -50.84 0.06
C PHE A 44 -29.26 -49.32 -0.14
N ASP A 45 -30.41 -48.79 -0.55
CA ASP A 45 -30.67 -47.45 -1.08
C ASP A 45 -31.02 -46.41 0.00
N ARG A 46 -30.64 -45.13 -0.22
CA ARG A 46 -31.47 -43.91 -0.04
C ARG A 46 -30.67 -42.59 -0.08
N SER A 47 -31.05 -41.71 -0.99
CA SER A 47 -31.05 -40.23 -0.80
C SER A 47 -32.38 -39.81 -0.13
N PRO A 48 -32.64 -38.54 0.30
CA PRO A 48 -31.92 -37.29 -0.01
C PRO A 48 -31.76 -36.29 1.18
N ALA A 49 -31.38 -35.06 0.81
CA ALA A 49 -31.72 -33.77 1.43
C ALA A 49 -30.73 -33.08 2.41
N GLU A 50 -30.44 -31.85 1.98
CA GLU A 50 -29.90 -30.65 2.63
C GLU A 50 -30.16 -30.46 4.13
N GLU A 51 -29.17 -29.92 4.85
CA GLU A 51 -29.41 -28.75 5.71
C GLU A 51 -28.13 -27.90 5.88
N THR A 52 -28.30 -26.58 5.95
CA THR A 52 -27.19 -25.61 6.09
C THR A 52 -27.19 -25.00 7.49
N GLY A 53 -26.02 -24.89 8.13
CA GLY A 53 -25.94 -24.46 9.54
C GLY A 53 -24.56 -23.94 9.96
N ILE A 54 -24.17 -22.76 9.47
CA ILE A 54 -22.96 -22.07 9.97
C ILE A 54 -23.32 -21.26 11.22
N ALA A 55 -23.02 -21.80 12.39
CA ALA A 55 -23.16 -21.09 13.66
C ALA A 55 -22.06 -20.02 13.82
N ARG A 56 -22.44 -18.74 13.81
CA ARG A 56 -21.54 -17.63 14.18
C ARG A 56 -21.60 -17.40 15.70
N SER A 57 -20.49 -17.66 16.38
CA SER A 57 -20.33 -17.28 17.80
C SER A 57 -19.94 -15.80 17.91
N ALA A 58 -20.69 -15.04 18.70
CA ALA A 58 -20.41 -13.62 18.97
C ALA A 58 -20.02 -13.44 20.45
N ALA A 59 -18.73 -13.24 20.71
CA ALA A 59 -18.24 -12.84 22.03
C ALA A 59 -18.41 -11.32 22.19
N SER A 60 -19.25 -10.89 23.13
CA SER A 60 -19.45 -9.48 23.48
C SER A 60 -18.74 -9.12 24.78
N TYR A 61 -18.06 -7.97 24.80
CA TYR A 61 -17.48 -7.41 26.03
C TYR A 61 -18.57 -6.91 27.00
N PRO A 62 -18.38 -7.02 28.32
CA PRO A 62 -19.40 -6.72 29.31
C PRO A 62 -19.58 -5.20 29.52
N VAL A 63 -20.84 -4.75 29.47
CA VAL A 63 -21.25 -3.40 29.89
C VAL A 63 -21.98 -3.51 31.22
N ASN A 64 -21.35 -3.08 32.31
CA ASN A 64 -22.01 -3.01 33.62
C ASN A 64 -23.11 -1.94 33.60
N ALA A 65 -24.36 -2.37 33.80
CA ALA A 65 -25.49 -1.49 34.01
C ALA A 65 -25.65 -1.18 35.50
N CYS A 66 -25.81 0.10 35.84
CA CYS A 66 -26.36 0.48 37.15
C CYS A 66 -27.82 0.02 37.21
N GLY A 67 -28.21 -0.62 38.33
CA GLY A 67 -29.60 -0.90 38.66
C GLY A 67 -30.01 -0.10 39.89
N ASP A 68 -31.10 0.65 39.78
CA ASP A 68 -31.79 1.21 40.95
C ASP A 68 -32.47 0.07 41.72
N GLY A 69 -32.38 0.11 43.05
CA GLY A 69 -33.02 -0.85 43.95
C GLY A 69 -33.09 -0.29 45.37
N THR A 70 -34.30 -0.09 45.89
CA THR A 70 -34.57 0.66 47.13
C THR A 70 -34.55 -0.21 48.40
N ALA A 71 -33.89 0.33 49.43
CA ALA A 71 -34.22 0.24 50.86
C ALA A 71 -34.32 -1.12 51.58
N ALA A 72 -33.39 -1.33 52.53
CA ALA A 72 -33.68 -1.88 53.85
C ALA A 72 -32.66 -1.31 54.87
N ASP A 73 -33.13 -0.92 56.06
CA ASP A 73 -32.32 -0.51 57.22
C ASP A 73 -31.63 -1.73 57.87
N GLU A 74 -30.41 -1.55 58.39
CA GLU A 74 -30.10 -1.85 59.80
C GLU A 74 -28.71 -1.31 60.22
N ALA A 75 -28.48 -1.25 61.54
CA ALA A 75 -27.54 -0.30 62.15
C ALA A 75 -26.10 -0.79 62.37
N ALA A 76 -25.17 0.19 62.37
CA ALA A 76 -23.99 0.35 63.23
C ALA A 76 -23.05 -0.84 63.53
N ASP A 77 -21.76 -0.68 63.21
CA ASP A 77 -20.72 -0.68 64.25
C ASP A 77 -19.52 0.22 63.88
N ALA A 78 -18.64 0.48 64.84
CA ALA A 78 -17.64 1.56 64.86
C ALA A 78 -16.29 1.25 64.19
N ALA A 79 -15.50 2.32 63.97
CA ALA A 79 -14.10 2.27 63.56
C ALA A 79 -13.18 1.74 64.70
N PRO A 80 -11.90 1.45 64.40
CA PRO A 80 -10.92 2.55 64.48
C PRO A 80 -9.79 2.55 63.44
N GLU A 81 -9.17 3.72 63.28
CA GLU A 81 -7.86 3.92 62.66
C GLU A 81 -6.72 3.26 63.47
N PRO A 82 -5.50 3.24 62.90
CA PRO A 82 -4.34 3.61 63.70
C PRO A 82 -3.48 4.70 63.05
N ASP A 83 -3.53 5.91 63.60
CA ASP A 83 -2.35 6.78 63.68
C ASP A 83 -1.38 6.20 64.73
N ILE A 84 -0.06 6.29 64.52
CA ILE A 84 0.89 6.71 65.56
C ILE A 84 2.31 7.00 65.03
N ARG A 85 2.65 8.31 65.08
CA ARG A 85 3.93 8.94 65.49
C ARG A 85 5.14 9.02 64.54
N ARG A 86 5.55 10.28 64.35
CA ARG A 86 6.94 10.75 64.18
C ARG A 86 7.82 10.43 65.40
N LYS A 87 9.14 10.46 65.18
CA LYS A 87 10.12 11.04 66.10
C LYS A 87 11.15 11.87 65.32
N ASP A 88 11.50 13.03 65.88
CA ASP A 88 12.53 13.96 65.39
C ASP A 88 13.89 13.70 66.10
N GLU A 89 14.86 14.63 65.89
CA GLU A 89 16.22 14.74 66.51
C GLU A 89 17.36 13.93 65.85
N ALA A 90 18.61 14.40 65.73
CA ALA A 90 19.20 15.76 65.71
C ALA A 90 20.66 15.70 65.17
N SER A 91 21.20 16.81 64.63
CA SER A 91 22.65 16.99 64.33
C SER A 91 23.41 17.47 65.61
N PRO A 92 24.77 17.54 65.71
CA PRO A 92 25.62 18.42 64.85
C PRO A 92 27.15 18.10 64.69
N GLY A 93 27.82 18.92 63.85
CA GLY A 93 29.26 19.27 63.92
C GLY A 93 30.18 18.67 62.84
N LYS A 94 31.31 19.27 62.42
CA LYS A 94 31.84 20.64 62.18
C LYS A 94 33.37 20.49 61.92
N GLY A 95 33.95 21.29 61.01
CA GLY A 95 35.40 21.41 60.73
C GLY A 95 35.70 21.44 59.22
N GLU A 96 36.01 22.56 58.54
CA GLU A 96 37.18 23.48 58.62
C GLU A 96 38.52 22.78 58.18
N ASP A 97 39.40 23.32 57.31
CA ASP A 97 39.52 24.67 56.70
C ASP A 97 40.49 24.73 55.47
N LYS A 98 40.48 25.85 54.71
CA LYS A 98 41.45 26.45 53.74
C LYS A 98 41.82 25.70 52.41
N GLY A 99 42.07 26.40 51.29
CA GLY A 99 42.18 27.87 51.11
C GLY A 99 42.29 28.41 49.67
N THR A 100 42.44 29.74 49.61
CA THR A 100 42.53 30.69 48.46
C THR A 100 43.80 30.52 47.59
N ALA A 101 44.01 31.16 46.43
CA ALA A 101 43.57 32.47 45.90
C ALA A 101 43.65 32.57 44.36
N GLY A 102 43.35 33.75 43.77
CA GLY A 102 43.56 34.04 42.34
C GLY A 102 43.96 35.52 42.08
N LEU A 103 43.71 35.99 40.84
CA LEU A 103 43.83 37.37 40.28
C LEU A 103 45.09 37.74 39.46
N GLY A 104 44.88 38.43 38.32
CA GLY A 104 45.78 39.46 37.79
C GLY A 104 46.35 39.28 36.35
N GLY A 105 45.96 40.15 35.41
CA GLY A 105 46.72 40.45 34.17
C GLY A 105 47.69 41.64 34.36
N PRO A 106 48.55 42.03 33.38
CA PRO A 106 48.13 42.91 32.27
C PRO A 106 48.93 42.75 30.93
N VAL A 107 49.01 43.82 30.11
CA VAL A 107 49.27 43.93 28.63
C VAL A 107 50.04 45.26 28.35
N PRO A 108 50.82 45.55 27.24
CA PRO A 108 51.02 44.90 25.91
C PRO A 108 52.51 44.70 25.46
N GLY A 109 52.78 44.42 24.15
CA GLY A 109 54.10 44.65 23.50
C GLY A 109 54.25 44.16 22.03
N SER A 110 54.72 45.03 21.11
CA SER A 110 55.15 44.77 19.70
C SER A 110 56.30 45.76 19.36
N PRO A 111 56.94 45.86 18.16
CA PRO A 111 56.81 45.14 16.86
C PRO A 111 58.17 44.79 16.15
N GLY A 112 58.14 44.42 14.85
CA GLY A 112 59.28 44.37 13.89
C GLY A 112 59.20 43.16 12.91
N GLU A 113 58.74 43.30 11.65
CA GLU A 113 59.46 43.70 10.40
C GLU A 113 60.48 42.65 9.87
N THR A 114 60.54 42.24 8.59
CA THR A 114 60.26 42.90 7.28
C THR A 114 59.83 41.93 6.13
N GLY A 115 59.15 42.47 5.10
CA GLY A 115 59.33 42.18 3.64
C GLY A 115 58.71 40.90 3.03
N HIS A 116 58.15 40.87 1.80
CA HIS A 116 58.15 41.85 0.70
C HIS A 116 57.03 41.58 -0.35
N ALA A 117 56.69 42.59 -1.17
CA ALA A 117 55.92 42.58 -2.43
C ALA A 117 54.40 42.22 -2.45
N GLY A 118 53.59 43.12 -3.04
CA GLY A 118 52.17 42.92 -3.43
C GLY A 118 52.01 42.83 -4.97
N PRO A 119 50.95 43.38 -5.61
CA PRO A 119 49.88 44.23 -5.05
C PRO A 119 48.42 44.04 -5.58
N VAL A 120 47.45 44.67 -4.88
CA VAL A 120 46.09 45.20 -5.30
C VAL A 120 45.08 44.33 -6.09
N HIS A 121 43.75 44.43 -5.95
CA HIS A 121 42.75 45.09 -5.08
C HIS A 121 41.58 44.05 -4.94
N GLY A 122 40.71 43.94 -3.93
CA GLY A 122 39.99 44.95 -3.12
C GLY A 122 38.75 45.48 -3.86
N ALA A 123 37.51 45.50 -3.35
CA ALA A 123 36.86 44.87 -2.19
C ALA A 123 35.32 45.05 -2.32
N ALA A 124 34.56 44.51 -1.36
CA ALA A 124 33.22 44.95 -0.93
C ALA A 124 31.96 44.63 -1.77
N ALA A 125 30.89 44.39 -1.01
CA ALA A 125 29.58 43.91 -1.40
C ALA A 125 28.64 44.96 -2.04
N ALA A 126 27.74 44.49 -2.90
CA ALA A 126 26.41 45.06 -3.15
C ALA A 126 25.48 43.94 -3.67
N GLY A 127 24.17 44.05 -3.43
CA GLY A 127 23.19 43.07 -3.91
C GLY A 127 22.54 43.45 -5.25
N LEU A 128 21.97 42.46 -5.94
CA LEU A 128 20.91 42.58 -6.94
C LEU A 128 20.01 41.33 -6.76
N VAL A 129 18.72 41.44 -6.44
CA VAL A 129 17.61 41.97 -7.26
C VAL A 129 17.35 41.08 -8.48
N ALA A 130 16.22 40.36 -8.43
CA ALA A 130 15.71 39.56 -9.54
C ALA A 130 15.15 40.47 -10.66
N PRO A 131 15.25 40.05 -11.94
CA PRO A 131 14.66 40.80 -13.05
C PRO A 131 13.13 40.71 -13.05
N PRO A 132 12.41 41.78 -13.40
CA PRO A 132 10.97 41.75 -13.60
C PRO A 132 10.62 41.06 -14.95
N VAL A 133 9.43 40.45 -15.01
CA VAL A 133 8.87 39.90 -16.26
C VAL A 133 7.45 40.43 -16.44
N ASP A 134 7.33 41.55 -17.16
CA ASP A 134 6.11 41.97 -17.84
C ASP A 134 6.51 42.96 -18.95
N ASP A 135 6.21 42.64 -20.22
CA ASP A 135 5.25 43.46 -20.98
C ASP A 135 4.77 42.71 -22.25
N ARG A 136 3.79 43.32 -22.92
CA ARG A 136 2.81 42.72 -23.83
C ARG A 136 3.18 42.84 -25.31
N GLY A 137 2.59 41.97 -26.11
CA GLY A 137 2.29 42.21 -27.54
C GLY A 137 3.26 41.55 -28.54
N PRO A 138 2.87 41.45 -29.82
CA PRO A 138 1.76 42.17 -30.46
C PRO A 138 0.54 41.30 -30.84
N VAL A 139 -0.63 41.94 -30.91
CA VAL A 139 -1.85 41.40 -31.53
C VAL A 139 -1.80 41.67 -33.03
N ALA A 140 -2.07 40.66 -33.86
CA ALA A 140 -2.22 40.84 -35.29
C ALA A 140 -3.54 41.55 -35.63
N ARG A 141 -3.47 42.63 -36.43
CA ARG A 141 -4.62 43.24 -37.07
C ARG A 141 -4.91 42.55 -38.40
N ALA A 142 -6.20 42.36 -38.69
CA ALA A 142 -6.73 42.36 -40.04
C ALA A 142 -8.00 43.21 -39.99
N ASP A 143 -7.98 44.35 -40.67
CA ASP A 143 -9.14 45.21 -40.85
C ASP A 143 -10.03 44.61 -41.96
N ASP A 144 -11.37 44.71 -41.85
CA ASP A 144 -12.13 45.38 -42.90
C ASP A 144 -13.56 45.84 -42.50
N GLN A 145 -13.81 47.14 -42.76
CA GLN A 145 -15.03 47.89 -43.12
C GLN A 145 -16.47 47.48 -42.69
N GLY A 146 -17.24 48.49 -42.26
CA GLY A 146 -18.72 48.52 -42.32
C GLY A 146 -19.40 49.42 -41.27
N ASN A 147 -19.77 50.66 -41.63
CA ASN A 147 -20.25 51.73 -40.73
C ASN A 147 -21.79 51.94 -40.72
N GLU A 148 -22.25 52.85 -39.83
CA GLU A 148 -23.62 53.39 -39.61
C GLU A 148 -24.62 52.42 -38.93
N GLU A 149 -25.43 52.76 -37.91
CA GLU A 149 -25.66 53.96 -37.03
C GLU A 149 -26.10 53.44 -35.62
N GLY A 150 -26.38 54.19 -34.54
CA GLY A 150 -26.48 55.62 -34.19
C GLY A 150 -27.22 55.79 -32.83
N ASP A 151 -26.91 56.85 -32.05
CA ASP A 151 -27.60 57.36 -30.82
C ASP A 151 -27.79 56.38 -29.60
N GLY A 152 -27.84 56.78 -28.32
CA GLY A 152 -27.77 58.09 -27.65
C GLY A 152 -28.70 58.17 -26.42
N GLY A 153 -28.17 58.47 -25.22
CA GLY A 153 -28.95 58.70 -23.97
C GLY A 153 -28.90 57.54 -22.97
N ARG A 154 -28.41 57.64 -21.71
CA ARG A 154 -28.67 58.54 -20.55
C ARG A 154 -30.02 58.37 -19.83
N GLU A 155 -29.93 57.62 -18.72
CA GLU A 155 -30.43 57.90 -17.36
C GLU A 155 -31.93 58.21 -17.06
N THR A 156 -32.50 57.28 -16.27
CA THR A 156 -33.42 57.49 -15.12
C THR A 156 -34.75 58.22 -15.29
N VAL A 157 -35.85 57.48 -15.09
CA VAL A 157 -37.13 58.00 -14.55
C VAL A 157 -37.73 57.01 -13.55
N VAL A 158 -38.31 57.53 -12.46
CA VAL A 158 -39.04 56.78 -11.42
C VAL A 158 -40.54 56.75 -11.75
N ALA A 159 -41.21 55.59 -11.62
CA ALA A 159 -42.68 55.52 -11.62
C ALA A 159 -43.21 54.39 -10.72
N LYS A 160 -44.40 54.61 -10.13
CA LYS A 160 -45.16 53.64 -9.33
C LYS A 160 -46.39 53.14 -10.09
N SER A 161 -46.88 51.98 -9.63
CA SER A 161 -48.23 51.42 -9.79
C SER A 161 -48.56 50.62 -11.07
N GLY A 162 -49.06 49.39 -10.85
CA GLY A 162 -50.46 49.12 -11.18
C GLY A 162 -50.83 48.13 -12.29
N VAL A 163 -50.86 46.82 -11.94
CA VAL A 163 -51.82 45.80 -12.42
C VAL A 163 -51.51 45.00 -13.72
N ALA A 164 -51.83 43.70 -13.63
CA ALA A 164 -51.95 42.63 -14.65
C ALA A 164 -50.71 41.77 -15.00
N LYS A 165 -50.93 40.44 -15.00
CA LYS A 165 -49.94 39.34 -15.16
C LYS A 165 -49.60 39.07 -16.64
N PRO A 166 -48.44 38.45 -16.98
CA PRO A 166 -48.39 36.97 -17.02
C PRO A 166 -47.06 36.31 -16.57
N GLY A 167 -47.15 35.00 -16.27
CA GLY A 167 -46.13 33.95 -16.41
C GLY A 167 -44.65 34.18 -16.06
N GLY A 168 -44.14 33.47 -15.04
CA GLY A 168 -42.70 33.31 -14.79
C GLY A 168 -42.36 32.99 -13.34
N THR A 169 -42.40 31.72 -12.94
CA THR A 169 -41.93 31.28 -11.62
C THR A 169 -40.42 31.11 -11.64
N GLU A 170 -39.70 31.98 -10.92
CA GLU A 170 -38.27 31.80 -10.65
C GLU A 170 -38.00 30.54 -9.81
N ASP A 171 -36.95 29.81 -10.17
CA ASP A 171 -36.67 28.48 -9.65
C ASP A 171 -35.99 28.57 -8.27
N ARG A 172 -36.80 28.48 -7.22
CA ARG A 172 -36.33 28.36 -5.83
C ARG A 172 -35.82 26.92 -5.63
N PRO A 173 -34.60 26.70 -5.10
CA PRO A 173 -34.08 25.34 -4.92
C PRO A 173 -35.03 24.51 -4.06
N ALA A 174 -35.55 23.43 -4.64
CA ALA A 174 -36.61 22.63 -4.03
C ALA A 174 -36.21 22.15 -2.62
N ALA A 175 -37.08 22.41 -1.65
CA ALA A 175 -36.96 21.80 -0.34
C ALA A 175 -36.98 20.27 -0.52
N GLN A 176 -35.96 19.57 0.00
CA GLN A 176 -35.85 18.12 -0.10
C GLN A 176 -37.14 17.49 0.46
N ALA A 177 -37.75 16.61 -0.34
CA ALA A 177 -38.97 15.91 0.06
C ALA A 177 -38.73 15.13 1.38
N PRO A 178 -39.73 15.05 2.27
CA PRO A 178 -39.60 14.26 3.48
C PRO A 178 -39.33 12.79 3.09
N VAL A 179 -38.26 12.22 3.65
CA VAL A 179 -37.92 10.80 3.45
C VAL A 179 -39.09 9.96 3.97
N THR A 180 -39.75 9.23 3.07
CA THR A 180 -40.82 8.29 3.42
C THR A 180 -40.26 7.13 4.24
N ALA A 181 -41.07 6.57 5.13
CA ALA A 181 -40.60 5.63 6.16
C ALA A 181 -40.12 4.27 5.61
N ASP A 182 -40.43 3.96 4.35
CA ASP A 182 -40.21 2.65 3.70
C ASP A 182 -38.76 2.38 3.25
N GLY A 183 -37.79 3.17 3.73
CA GLY A 183 -36.36 3.05 3.39
C GLY A 183 -35.41 3.00 4.58
N ILE A 184 -35.93 2.84 5.80
CA ILE A 184 -35.10 2.73 7.02
C ILE A 184 -34.82 1.25 7.28
N ASP A 185 -33.54 0.90 7.35
CA ASP A 185 -33.05 -0.41 7.79
C ASP A 185 -33.77 -0.88 9.07
N PRO A 186 -34.27 -2.14 9.16
CA PRO A 186 -35.05 -2.62 10.30
C PRO A 186 -34.37 -2.42 11.66
N ASP A 187 -33.04 -2.58 11.74
CA ASP A 187 -32.28 -2.39 12.98
C ASP A 187 -32.17 -0.91 13.35
N VAL A 188 -32.06 -0.03 12.36
CA VAL A 188 -32.08 1.43 12.55
C VAL A 188 -33.48 1.90 12.97
N ALA A 189 -34.54 1.34 12.39
CA ALA A 189 -35.92 1.62 12.78
C ALA A 189 -36.19 1.17 14.23
N ALA A 190 -35.77 -0.04 14.60
CA ALA A 190 -35.86 -0.55 15.97
C ALA A 190 -35.05 0.29 16.97
N LEU A 191 -33.85 0.74 16.58
CA LEU A 191 -33.02 1.62 17.41
C LEU A 191 -33.65 3.01 17.61
N ILE A 192 -34.25 3.59 16.56
CA ILE A 192 -35.01 4.85 16.63
C ILE A 192 -36.22 4.68 17.54
N ALA A 193 -36.98 3.59 17.41
CA ALA A 193 -38.13 3.32 18.27
C ALA A 193 -37.74 3.14 19.75
N ARG A 194 -36.65 2.42 20.03
CA ARG A 194 -36.22 2.08 21.40
C ARG A 194 -35.46 3.19 22.13
N ARG A 195 -34.78 4.09 21.42
CA ARG A 195 -33.93 5.15 22.03
C ARG A 195 -34.30 6.58 21.61
N GLY A 196 -35.18 6.75 20.62
CA GLY A 196 -35.53 8.03 20.03
C GLY A 196 -34.53 8.48 18.94
N LEU A 197 -35.03 9.24 17.95
CA LEU A 197 -34.28 9.63 16.76
C LEU A 197 -32.94 10.35 17.06
N LEU A 198 -32.88 11.18 18.10
CA LEU A 198 -31.65 11.89 18.50
C LEU A 198 -30.60 10.96 19.11
N ALA A 199 -31.01 9.95 19.87
CA ALA A 199 -30.09 8.96 20.42
C ALA A 199 -29.62 7.98 19.33
N ALA A 200 -30.52 7.52 18.46
CA ALA A 200 -30.18 6.70 17.30
C ALA A 200 -29.20 7.44 16.36
N ARG A 201 -29.44 8.72 16.05
CA ARG A 201 -28.48 9.57 15.31
C ARG A 201 -27.15 9.78 16.05
N ARG A 202 -27.12 9.68 17.38
CA ARG A 202 -25.88 9.77 18.17
C ARG A 202 -25.11 8.45 18.17
N ILE A 203 -25.81 7.31 18.21
CA ILE A 203 -25.25 5.95 18.16
C ILE A 203 -24.71 5.65 16.75
N GLY A 204 -25.48 5.92 15.69
CA GLY A 204 -25.01 5.80 14.29
C GLY A 204 -23.91 6.80 13.89
N ARG A 205 -23.55 7.73 14.79
CA ARG A 205 -22.37 8.62 14.67
C ARG A 205 -21.24 8.22 15.64
N GLY A 206 -21.36 7.10 16.34
CA GLY A 206 -20.30 6.50 17.15
C GLY A 206 -19.39 5.65 16.27
N TRP A 207 -18.08 5.67 16.55
CA TRP A 207 -17.07 5.03 15.68
C TRP A 207 -17.27 3.52 15.52
N GLU A 208 -17.78 2.85 16.56
CA GLU A 208 -18.18 1.43 16.52
C GLU A 208 -19.12 1.09 15.34
N VAL A 209 -20.02 2.03 15.00
CA VAL A 209 -21.03 1.88 13.94
C VAL A 209 -20.58 2.57 12.64
N SER A 210 -19.97 3.76 12.72
CA SER A 210 -19.64 4.56 11.53
C SER A 210 -18.24 4.31 10.95
N GLY A 211 -17.34 3.69 11.71
CA GLY A 211 -16.03 3.26 11.23
C GLY A 211 -16.18 1.99 10.38
N ARG A 212 -15.44 1.93 9.26
CA ARG A 212 -15.40 0.71 8.43
C ARG A 212 -14.61 -0.39 9.14
N ASP A 213 -14.86 -1.66 8.81
CA ASP A 213 -14.31 -2.78 9.57
C ASP A 213 -12.77 -2.86 9.47
N GLU A 214 -12.18 -2.47 8.34
CA GLU A 214 -10.72 -2.36 8.21
C GLU A 214 -10.11 -1.18 9.01
N GLN A 215 -10.94 -0.33 9.61
CA GLN A 215 -10.54 0.77 10.50
C GLN A 215 -10.76 0.46 11.99
N LYS A 216 -11.12 -0.79 12.32
CA LYS A 216 -11.34 -1.28 13.70
C LYS A 216 -10.15 -2.15 14.11
N PRO A 217 -9.77 -2.17 15.41
CA PRO A 217 -8.71 -3.05 15.89
C PRO A 217 -9.07 -4.52 15.61
N PRO A 218 -8.10 -5.34 15.16
CA PRO A 218 -8.36 -6.73 14.83
C PRO A 218 -8.75 -7.56 16.05
N VAL A 219 -9.53 -8.62 15.81
CA VAL A 219 -9.92 -9.58 16.84
C VAL A 219 -8.78 -10.54 17.18
N GLY A 220 -8.81 -11.12 18.37
CA GLY A 220 -7.82 -12.11 18.83
C GLY A 220 -6.51 -11.51 19.32
N ASP A 221 -5.45 -12.31 19.18
CA ASP A 221 -4.12 -12.03 19.71
C ASP A 221 -3.19 -11.51 18.61
N TRP A 222 -2.61 -10.35 18.86
CA TRP A 222 -1.68 -9.61 18.01
C TRP A 222 -0.87 -8.65 18.89
N SER A 223 0.36 -8.35 18.49
CA SER A 223 1.18 -7.30 19.11
C SER A 223 1.17 -6.02 18.27
N THR A 224 1.15 -6.14 16.94
CA THR A 224 1.11 -5.00 16.02
C THR A 224 -0.12 -5.03 15.10
N TRP A 225 -0.85 -3.92 15.04
CA TRP A 225 -1.87 -3.68 14.02
C TRP A 225 -1.30 -2.70 12.97
N LEU A 226 -1.06 -3.20 11.75
CA LEU A 226 -0.47 -2.41 10.66
C LEU A 226 -1.56 -1.93 9.70
N VAL A 227 -1.89 -0.65 9.77
CA VAL A 227 -2.86 0.04 8.91
C VAL A 227 -2.12 0.71 7.74
N MET A 228 -2.03 -0.01 6.62
CA MET A 228 -1.54 0.56 5.36
C MET A 228 -2.69 1.20 4.59
N GLY A 229 -2.45 2.32 3.91
CA GLY A 229 -3.51 2.95 3.13
C GLY A 229 -3.11 4.20 2.37
N GLY A 230 -3.95 4.56 1.39
CA GLY A 230 -3.78 5.77 0.60
C GLY A 230 -3.99 7.08 1.37
N ARG A 231 -3.73 8.21 0.70
CA ARG A 231 -4.00 9.55 1.21
C ARG A 231 -5.49 9.80 1.30
N GLY A 232 -5.95 10.29 2.45
CA GLY A 232 -7.37 10.51 2.68
C GLY A 232 -8.21 9.23 2.84
N SER A 233 -7.61 8.03 2.99
CA SER A 233 -8.37 6.79 3.22
C SER A 233 -8.93 6.65 4.64
N GLY A 234 -8.47 7.48 5.58
CA GLY A 234 -8.94 7.53 6.97
C GLY A 234 -8.02 6.88 8.01
N LYS A 235 -6.76 6.58 7.67
CA LYS A 235 -5.75 5.99 8.59
C LYS A 235 -5.65 6.74 9.93
N THR A 236 -5.38 8.04 9.89
CA THR A 236 -5.24 8.90 11.09
C THR A 236 -6.49 8.90 11.95
N ARG A 237 -7.68 8.81 11.34
CA ARG A 237 -8.94 8.72 12.09
C ARG A 237 -9.06 7.40 12.84
N ALA A 238 -8.67 6.28 12.20
CA ALA A 238 -8.66 4.97 12.85
C ALA A 238 -7.73 4.98 14.09
N GLY A 239 -6.53 5.57 13.97
CA GLY A 239 -5.59 5.63 15.08
C GLY A 239 -6.00 6.54 16.22
N ALA A 240 -6.54 7.73 15.93
CA ALA A 240 -7.08 8.62 16.95
C ALA A 240 -8.23 7.95 17.71
N GLU A 241 -9.17 7.30 17.00
CA GLU A 241 -10.30 6.61 17.61
C GLU A 241 -9.86 5.40 18.44
N TRP A 242 -8.85 4.64 18.00
CA TRP A 242 -8.27 3.54 18.77
C TRP A 242 -7.63 4.03 20.08
N VAL A 243 -6.76 5.05 20.02
CA VAL A 243 -6.15 5.65 21.22
C VAL A 243 -7.21 6.23 22.17
N HIS A 244 -8.25 6.88 21.63
CA HIS A 244 -9.33 7.39 22.47
C HIS A 244 -10.17 6.27 23.10
N ALA A 245 -10.44 5.18 22.37
CA ALA A 245 -11.15 4.01 22.87
C ALA A 245 -10.39 3.31 24.01
N LEU A 246 -9.06 3.19 23.91
CA LEU A 246 -8.21 2.68 24.99
C LEU A 246 -8.37 3.52 26.27
N ALA A 247 -8.30 4.86 26.14
CA ALA A 247 -8.47 5.75 27.28
C ALA A 247 -9.88 5.72 27.89
N LEU A 248 -10.93 5.45 27.08
CA LEU A 248 -12.31 5.25 27.55
C LEU A 248 -12.50 3.90 28.26
N ALA A 249 -11.85 2.84 27.76
CA ALA A 249 -11.96 1.48 28.29
C ALA A 249 -11.22 1.29 29.63
N ALA A 250 -10.20 2.10 29.90
CA ALA A 250 -9.35 2.01 31.09
C ALA A 250 -10.03 2.41 32.43
N GLY A 251 -11.33 2.74 32.41
CA GLY A 251 -12.10 3.03 33.63
C GLY A 251 -11.93 4.45 34.18
N PRO A 252 -12.50 4.75 35.36
CA PRO A 252 -12.58 6.10 35.92
C PRO A 252 -11.28 6.61 36.57
N ARG A 253 -10.35 5.70 36.91
CA ARG A 253 -9.01 6.01 37.40
C ARG A 253 -8.04 4.98 36.81
N THR A 254 -6.98 5.43 36.17
CA THR A 254 -6.00 4.57 35.51
C THR A 254 -4.60 5.19 35.48
N ASP A 255 -3.58 4.35 35.43
CA ASP A 255 -2.20 4.68 35.16
C ASP A 255 -1.79 4.41 33.70
N LEU A 256 -2.77 4.24 32.79
CA LEU A 256 -2.54 3.98 31.38
C LEU A 256 -1.49 4.93 30.76
N ARG A 257 -0.53 4.35 30.04
CA ARG A 257 0.56 5.04 29.33
C ARG A 257 0.58 4.63 27.86
N ILE A 258 0.51 5.61 26.98
CA ILE A 258 0.52 5.44 25.53
C ILE A 258 1.66 6.26 24.93
N ALA A 259 2.41 5.70 23.97
CA ALA A 259 3.33 6.46 23.12
C ALA A 259 2.62 6.94 21.85
N LEU A 260 2.78 8.20 21.47
CA LEU A 260 2.43 8.75 20.16
C LEU A 260 3.74 9.07 19.45
N VAL A 261 4.09 8.29 18.43
CA VAL A 261 5.36 8.42 17.70
C VAL A 261 5.05 8.82 16.27
N ALA A 262 5.67 9.90 15.79
CA ALA A 262 5.52 10.37 14.41
C ALA A 262 6.89 10.66 13.79
N GLU A 263 6.91 11.06 12.52
CA GLU A 263 8.12 11.53 11.84
C GLU A 263 8.80 12.65 12.66
N THR A 264 8.07 13.75 12.92
CA THR A 264 8.49 14.86 13.80
C THR A 264 7.50 15.09 14.95
N LEU A 265 7.93 15.85 15.99
CA LEU A 265 7.02 16.34 17.04
C LEU A 265 5.90 17.26 16.48
N GLY A 266 6.16 17.93 15.34
CA GLY A 266 5.18 18.76 14.66
C GLY A 266 4.05 17.94 14.05
N ASP A 267 4.39 16.84 13.37
CA ASP A 267 3.39 15.93 12.78
C ASP A 267 2.49 15.31 13.84
N ALA A 268 3.07 14.84 14.94
CA ALA A 268 2.29 14.28 16.05
C ALA A 268 1.28 15.30 16.61
N ARG A 269 1.66 16.58 16.68
CA ARG A 269 0.73 17.64 17.08
C ARG A 269 -0.34 17.91 16.02
N GLU A 270 0.09 18.37 14.84
CA GLU A 270 -0.80 18.93 13.80
C GLU A 270 -1.67 17.86 13.12
N VAL A 271 -1.24 16.59 13.15
CA VAL A 271 -1.95 15.47 12.51
C VAL A 271 -2.64 14.56 13.54
N MET A 272 -1.90 14.04 14.53
CA MET A 272 -2.44 13.03 15.46
C MET A 272 -3.31 13.64 16.58
N ILE A 273 -3.05 14.88 17.02
CA ILE A 273 -3.73 15.50 18.17
C ILE A 273 -4.72 16.60 17.73
N ASP A 274 -4.21 17.70 17.18
CA ASP A 274 -4.97 18.93 16.88
C ASP A 274 -5.66 18.86 15.50
N GLY A 275 -5.20 17.96 14.62
CA GLY A 275 -5.67 17.81 13.25
C GLY A 275 -7.16 17.46 13.11
N ALA A 276 -7.70 17.60 11.89
CA ALA A 276 -9.13 17.39 11.62
C ALA A 276 -9.68 16.00 12.00
N SER A 277 -8.80 14.99 12.06
CA SER A 277 -9.11 13.63 12.55
C SER A 277 -8.37 13.27 13.85
N GLY A 278 -7.64 14.21 14.46
CA GLY A 278 -6.81 13.98 15.63
C GLY A 278 -7.59 13.84 16.94
N ILE A 279 -6.92 13.28 17.96
CA ILE A 279 -7.52 12.84 19.23
C ILE A 279 -8.33 13.95 19.90
N ALA A 280 -7.80 15.18 19.99
CA ALA A 280 -8.47 16.29 20.64
C ALA A 280 -9.74 16.73 19.89
N ARG A 281 -9.77 16.56 18.55
CA ARG A 281 -10.92 16.91 17.71
C ARG A 281 -12.03 15.85 17.75
N ILE A 282 -11.67 14.58 17.87
CA ILE A 282 -12.65 13.48 17.89
C ILE A 282 -13.29 13.27 19.26
N ALA A 283 -12.58 13.59 20.35
CA ALA A 283 -13.02 13.30 21.71
C ALA A 283 -14.32 14.04 22.07
N ARG A 284 -15.43 13.29 22.13
CA ARG A 284 -16.76 13.83 22.49
C ARG A 284 -17.07 13.68 23.99
N ARG A 285 -16.43 12.72 24.64
CA ARG A 285 -16.52 12.41 26.08
C ARG A 285 -15.09 12.25 26.59
N LEU A 286 -14.88 12.41 27.90
CA LEU A 286 -13.55 12.26 28.51
C LEU A 286 -12.48 13.00 27.69
N ARG A 287 -12.67 14.30 27.45
CA ARG A 287 -11.77 15.07 26.57
C ARG A 287 -10.40 15.21 27.22
N PRO A 288 -9.30 14.88 26.52
CA PRO A 288 -7.97 15.10 27.05
C PRO A 288 -7.59 16.58 27.02
N GLU A 289 -6.78 17.00 27.98
CA GLU A 289 -6.05 18.26 27.96
C GLU A 289 -4.70 18.08 27.26
N VAL A 290 -4.24 19.09 26.51
CA VAL A 290 -2.98 19.07 25.75
C VAL A 290 -1.90 19.84 26.52
N GLU A 291 -1.00 19.12 27.18
CA GLU A 291 0.12 19.69 27.92
C GLU A 291 1.37 19.84 27.02
N ILE A 292 1.36 20.89 26.19
CA ILE A 292 2.38 21.16 25.16
C ILE A 292 3.81 21.09 25.73
N THR A 293 4.09 21.81 26.81
CA THR A 293 5.43 21.90 27.43
C THR A 293 5.94 20.55 27.95
N ARG A 294 5.03 19.63 28.29
CA ARG A 294 5.34 18.28 28.78
C ARG A 294 5.19 17.21 27.69
N ARG A 295 5.01 17.63 26.43
CA ARG A 295 4.87 16.78 25.23
C ARG A 295 3.89 15.63 25.46
N ARG A 296 2.72 15.91 26.02
CA ARG A 296 1.73 14.88 26.35
C ARG A 296 0.30 15.39 26.30
N ILE A 297 -0.63 14.45 26.19
CA ILE A 297 -2.07 14.68 26.39
C ILE A 297 -2.55 13.82 27.56
N VAL A 298 -3.47 14.35 28.37
CA VAL A 298 -3.91 13.73 29.63
C VAL A 298 -5.43 13.69 29.68
N TRP A 299 -5.99 12.50 29.86
CA TRP A 299 -7.44 12.31 30.04
C TRP A 299 -7.84 12.52 31.51
N PRO A 300 -9.07 12.99 31.80
CA PRO A 300 -9.55 13.20 33.18
C PRO A 300 -9.54 11.97 34.11
N ASN A 301 -9.39 10.76 33.58
CA ASN A 301 -9.24 9.52 34.36
C ASN A 301 -7.78 9.17 34.70
N GLY A 302 -6.80 9.97 34.29
CA GLY A 302 -5.37 9.73 34.54
C GLY A 302 -4.62 8.96 33.45
N ALA A 303 -5.29 8.58 32.35
CA ALA A 303 -4.60 8.07 31.17
C ALA A 303 -3.74 9.17 30.54
N ILE A 304 -2.55 8.82 30.08
CA ILE A 304 -1.57 9.75 29.47
C ILE A 304 -1.09 9.17 28.15
N ALA A 305 -1.07 10.00 27.11
CA ALA A 305 -0.32 9.71 25.89
C ALA A 305 0.82 10.73 25.71
N GLN A 306 2.05 10.26 25.57
CA GLN A 306 3.27 11.08 25.44
C GLN A 306 3.75 11.11 23.99
N ILE A 307 4.31 12.24 23.56
CA ILE A 307 4.67 12.53 22.16
C ILE A 307 6.17 12.36 21.95
N PHE A 308 6.53 11.57 20.93
CA PHE A 308 7.89 11.26 20.52
C PHE A 308 8.09 11.48 19.02
N SER A 309 9.36 11.61 18.61
CA SER A 309 9.78 11.88 17.24
C SER A 309 10.74 10.80 16.76
N SER A 310 10.59 10.35 15.51
CA SER A 310 11.55 9.46 14.85
C SER A 310 12.92 10.09 14.58
N GLU A 311 13.07 11.40 14.87
CA GLU A 311 14.34 12.11 14.82
C GLU A 311 15.18 11.96 16.10
N ASP A 312 14.61 11.45 17.20
CA ASP A 312 15.25 11.32 18.51
C ASP A 312 14.91 9.97 19.16
N PRO A 313 15.52 8.84 18.71
CA PRO A 313 15.29 7.52 19.29
C PRO A 313 15.59 7.43 20.79
N GLU A 314 16.61 8.16 21.26
CA GLU A 314 17.04 8.16 22.66
C GLU A 314 15.98 8.74 23.60
N SER A 315 15.07 9.60 23.11
CA SER A 315 13.92 10.08 23.90
C SER A 315 12.97 8.97 24.38
N LEU A 316 12.97 7.80 23.74
CA LEU A 316 12.21 6.62 24.16
C LEU A 316 12.95 5.78 25.24
N ARG A 317 14.22 6.08 25.54
CA ARG A 317 14.98 5.39 26.60
C ARG A 317 14.52 5.82 27.98
N GLY A 318 13.86 4.92 28.70
CA GLY A 318 13.43 5.12 30.10
C GLY A 318 11.91 5.09 30.30
N PRO A 319 11.11 5.83 29.51
CA PRO A 319 9.65 5.70 29.48
C PRO A 319 9.17 4.25 29.31
N GLN A 320 7.93 4.00 29.74
CA GLN A 320 7.29 2.68 29.68
C GLN A 320 5.82 2.84 29.28
N PHE A 321 5.34 1.95 28.41
CA PHE A 321 4.04 2.06 27.77
C PHE A 321 3.27 0.75 27.79
N HIS A 322 1.94 0.88 27.85
CA HIS A 322 1.00 -0.20 27.59
C HIS A 322 0.71 -0.30 26.09
N TYR A 323 0.63 0.84 25.42
CA TYR A 323 0.30 0.92 24.00
C TYR A 323 1.13 1.96 23.26
N ALA A 324 1.25 1.82 21.94
CA ALA A 324 1.83 2.84 21.08
C ALA A 324 1.00 3.07 19.81
N TRP A 325 0.96 4.30 19.33
CA TRP A 325 0.50 4.64 17.99
C TRP A 325 1.64 5.32 17.23
N CYS A 326 2.09 4.66 16.17
CA CYS A 326 3.17 5.06 15.28
C CYS A 326 2.57 5.56 13.95
N ASP A 327 2.59 6.87 13.68
CA ASP A 327 2.00 7.45 12.45
C ASP A 327 3.05 7.77 11.37
N GLU A 328 2.62 7.60 10.12
CA GLU A 328 3.40 7.67 8.87
C GLU A 328 4.80 7.02 8.97
N LEU A 329 4.87 5.80 9.51
CA LEU A 329 6.11 5.02 9.74
C LEU A 329 7.08 5.01 8.56
N ALA A 330 6.57 4.92 7.32
CA ALA A 330 7.39 4.88 6.12
C ALA A 330 8.12 6.19 5.76
N LYS A 331 7.97 7.24 6.59
CA LYS A 331 8.74 8.49 6.51
C LYS A 331 9.76 8.65 7.64
N TRP A 332 9.76 7.77 8.64
CA TRP A 332 10.57 7.93 9.84
C TRP A 332 12.07 8.03 9.51
N LYS A 333 12.75 8.98 10.16
CA LYS A 333 14.15 9.32 9.87
C LYS A 333 15.13 8.27 10.39
N HIS A 334 14.97 7.89 11.66
CA HIS A 334 15.74 6.81 12.31
C HIS A 334 14.81 5.63 12.59
N ALA A 335 14.22 5.07 11.53
CA ALA A 335 13.07 4.15 11.63
C ALA A 335 13.32 2.92 12.52
N GLU A 336 14.37 2.13 12.22
CA GLU A 336 14.71 0.92 12.98
C GLU A 336 15.08 1.26 14.44
N GLU A 337 15.97 2.25 14.65
CA GLU A 337 16.42 2.68 15.99
C GLU A 337 15.25 3.16 16.87
N THR A 338 14.36 3.98 16.31
CA THR A 338 13.16 4.47 17.01
C THR A 338 12.24 3.32 17.38
N PHE A 339 12.01 2.40 16.43
CA PHE A 339 11.13 1.26 16.63
C PHE A 339 11.69 0.31 17.68
N ASP A 340 12.97 -0.06 17.62
CA ASP A 340 13.58 -0.97 18.59
C ASP A 340 13.62 -0.34 20.01
N MET A 341 13.87 0.98 20.14
CA MET A 341 13.73 1.68 21.43
C MET A 341 12.28 1.67 21.95
N LEU A 342 11.29 1.79 21.06
CA LEU A 342 9.88 1.65 21.41
C LEU A 342 9.53 0.23 21.89
N GLN A 343 10.07 -0.82 21.24
CA GLN A 343 9.86 -2.21 21.67
C GLN A 343 10.38 -2.45 23.08
N PHE A 344 11.53 -1.88 23.46
CA PHE A 344 11.99 -1.91 24.85
C PHE A 344 11.08 -1.13 25.81
N GLY A 345 10.42 -0.06 25.33
CA GLY A 345 9.43 0.74 26.07
C GLY A 345 8.06 0.07 26.28
N LEU A 346 7.63 -0.81 25.37
CA LEU A 346 6.34 -1.53 25.40
C LEU A 346 6.40 -2.72 26.36
N ARG A 347 6.24 -2.45 27.66
CA ARG A 347 6.43 -3.44 28.74
C ARG A 347 5.46 -3.31 29.93
N LEU A 348 4.36 -2.57 29.78
CA LEU A 348 3.33 -2.45 30.82
C LEU A 348 2.05 -3.21 30.46
N GLY A 349 1.37 -3.74 31.49
CA GLY A 349 0.21 -4.61 31.33
C GLY A 349 0.58 -6.03 30.90
N GLU A 350 -0.42 -6.90 30.75
CA GLU A 350 -0.21 -8.30 30.36
C GLU A 350 0.26 -8.47 28.91
N ARG A 351 -0.24 -7.60 28.02
CA ARG A 351 -0.09 -7.71 26.56
C ARG A 351 0.03 -6.31 25.95
N PRO A 352 1.25 -5.74 25.89
CA PRO A 352 1.50 -4.49 25.19
C PRO A 352 1.09 -4.61 23.71
N ARG A 353 0.49 -3.57 23.14
CA ARG A 353 0.07 -3.56 21.72
C ARG A 353 0.36 -2.23 21.04
N GLN A 354 0.61 -2.26 19.74
CA GLN A 354 0.82 -1.04 18.97
C GLN A 354 0.04 -0.99 17.66
N LEU A 355 -0.33 0.22 17.28
CA LEU A 355 -0.88 0.56 15.97
C LEU A 355 0.19 1.27 15.16
N VAL A 356 0.39 0.81 13.94
CA VAL A 356 1.24 1.46 12.94
C VAL A 356 0.35 1.93 11.78
N THR A 357 0.23 3.23 11.56
CA THR A 357 -0.47 3.80 10.40
C THR A 357 0.55 4.30 9.38
N THR A 358 0.42 3.94 8.10
CA THR A 358 1.35 4.42 7.06
C THR A 358 0.77 4.46 5.66
N THR A 359 1.28 5.38 4.84
CA THR A 359 1.24 5.22 3.38
C THR A 359 2.45 4.35 2.99
N PRO A 360 2.30 3.20 2.29
CA PRO A 360 3.39 2.24 2.14
C PRO A 360 4.54 2.78 1.28
N ARG A 361 5.78 2.46 1.69
CA ARG A 361 7.01 2.59 0.90
C ARG A 361 7.89 1.38 1.22
N ALA A 362 8.73 0.95 0.28
CA ALA A 362 9.59 -0.23 0.42
C ALA A 362 10.80 0.02 1.37
N VAL A 363 10.53 0.37 2.62
CA VAL A 363 11.53 0.54 3.69
C VAL A 363 11.70 -0.77 4.48
N PRO A 364 12.91 -1.14 4.94
CA PRO A 364 13.17 -2.43 5.60
C PRO A 364 12.22 -2.74 6.75
N LEU A 365 12.05 -1.81 7.70
CA LEU A 365 11.14 -1.95 8.83
C LEU A 365 9.70 -2.29 8.41
N LEU A 366 9.16 -1.66 7.35
CA LEU A 366 7.79 -1.95 6.92
C LEU A 366 7.69 -3.38 6.35
N LYS A 367 8.70 -3.86 5.62
CA LYS A 367 8.74 -5.25 5.15
C LYS A 367 8.84 -6.24 6.32
N ARG A 368 9.69 -5.93 7.31
CA ARG A 368 9.83 -6.68 8.57
C ARG A 368 8.49 -6.84 9.28
N LEU A 369 7.73 -5.75 9.42
CA LEU A 369 6.39 -5.79 10.03
C LEU A 369 5.35 -6.54 9.19
N ILE A 370 5.37 -6.43 7.85
CA ILE A 370 4.44 -7.18 6.99
C ILE A 370 4.68 -8.70 7.08
N GLY A 371 5.93 -9.13 7.29
CA GLY A 371 6.32 -10.54 7.43
C GLY A 371 6.24 -11.09 8.86
N ASP A 372 5.91 -10.28 9.86
CA ASP A 372 5.85 -10.68 11.27
C ASP A 372 4.52 -11.42 11.57
N ALA A 373 4.62 -12.60 12.15
CA ALA A 373 3.46 -13.46 12.47
C ALA A 373 2.51 -12.86 13.52
N GLU A 374 2.96 -11.93 14.35
CA GLU A 374 2.11 -11.21 15.32
C GLU A 374 1.52 -9.90 14.76
N THR A 375 1.84 -9.56 13.50
CA THR A 375 1.30 -8.37 12.84
C THR A 375 0.04 -8.70 12.05
N VAL A 376 -1.06 -8.03 12.37
CA VAL A 376 -2.29 -8.09 11.58
C VAL A 376 -2.38 -6.85 10.70
N VAL A 377 -2.49 -7.04 9.39
CA VAL A 377 -2.43 -5.95 8.40
C VAL A 377 -3.81 -5.58 7.85
N SER A 378 -4.21 -4.32 7.96
CA SER A 378 -5.41 -3.74 7.35
C SER A 378 -5.04 -2.82 6.18
N ARG A 379 -5.84 -2.83 5.10
CA ARG A 379 -5.60 -2.04 3.88
C ARG A 379 -6.76 -1.07 3.63
N LEU A 380 -6.47 0.23 3.64
CA LEU A 380 -7.46 1.31 3.52
C LEU A 380 -7.23 2.08 2.21
N SER A 381 -8.07 1.85 1.21
CA SER A 381 -8.01 2.63 -0.04
C SER A 381 -8.70 3.99 0.10
N THR A 382 -8.23 4.98 -0.65
CA THR A 382 -8.88 6.30 -0.77
C THR A 382 -10.28 6.16 -1.37
N ALA A 383 -10.48 5.19 -2.28
CA ALA A 383 -11.77 4.90 -2.89
C ALA A 383 -12.83 4.40 -1.87
N ALA A 384 -12.44 3.59 -0.89
CA ALA A 384 -13.34 3.16 0.19
C ALA A 384 -13.81 4.32 1.09
N ASN A 385 -13.04 5.42 1.14
CA ASN A 385 -13.41 6.63 1.89
C ASN A 385 -14.13 7.70 1.04
N ARG A 386 -14.57 7.38 -0.19
CA ARG A 386 -15.19 8.33 -1.14
C ARG A 386 -16.31 9.18 -0.54
N ALA A 387 -17.13 8.63 0.36
CA ALA A 387 -18.24 9.35 1.00
C ALA A 387 -17.77 10.54 1.88
N ASN A 388 -16.52 10.53 2.35
CA ASN A 388 -15.92 11.58 3.17
C ASN A 388 -14.99 12.51 2.35
N LEU A 389 -14.95 12.37 1.03
CA LEU A 389 -14.03 13.06 0.13
C LEU A 389 -14.81 13.81 -0.96
N ALA A 390 -14.30 14.97 -1.40
CA ALA A 390 -14.96 15.75 -2.45
C ALA A 390 -15.01 14.94 -3.77
N PRO A 391 -16.19 14.78 -4.42
CA PRO A 391 -16.30 13.99 -5.65
C PRO A 391 -15.35 14.44 -6.77
N GLY A 392 -15.20 15.76 -6.95
CA GLY A 392 -14.27 16.34 -7.93
C GLY A 392 -12.79 16.07 -7.63
N PHE A 393 -12.41 15.95 -6.36
CA PHE A 393 -11.05 15.60 -5.94
C PHE A 393 -10.72 14.15 -6.34
N ILE A 394 -11.62 13.20 -6.05
CA ILE A 394 -11.44 11.80 -6.49
C ILE A 394 -11.37 11.70 -8.01
N ALA A 395 -12.27 12.39 -8.74
CA ALA A 395 -12.26 12.37 -10.20
C ALA A 395 -11.00 13.01 -10.83
N ALA A 396 -10.37 13.97 -10.16
CA ALA A 396 -9.10 14.55 -10.58
C ALA A 396 -7.91 13.62 -10.31
N LEU A 397 -7.89 12.96 -9.14
CA LEU A 397 -6.88 11.97 -8.79
C LEU A 397 -6.90 10.75 -9.73
N GLU A 398 -8.09 10.18 -9.96
CA GLU A 398 -8.26 9.04 -10.86
C GLU A 398 -7.77 9.36 -12.29
N ARG A 399 -8.10 10.55 -12.80
CA ARG A 399 -7.66 10.98 -14.14
C ARG A 399 -6.13 11.16 -14.27
N ARG A 400 -5.45 11.52 -13.17
CA ARG A 400 -4.01 11.83 -13.18
C ARG A 400 -3.12 10.66 -12.76
N TYR A 401 -3.63 9.80 -11.89
CA TYR A 401 -2.87 8.72 -11.23
C TYR A 401 -3.55 7.34 -11.34
N GLY A 402 -4.78 7.24 -11.86
CA GLY A 402 -5.46 5.97 -12.08
C GLY A 402 -4.62 5.03 -12.94
N GLY A 403 -4.46 3.79 -12.48
CA GLY A 403 -3.63 2.77 -13.13
C GLY A 403 -2.11 3.01 -13.09
N THR A 404 -1.59 4.10 -12.51
CA THR A 404 -0.14 4.31 -12.36
C THR A 404 0.39 3.68 -11.07
N ARG A 405 1.71 3.44 -11.00
CA ARG A 405 2.38 3.00 -9.76
C ARG A 405 2.05 3.94 -8.59
N LEU A 406 2.19 5.25 -8.84
CA LEU A 406 1.99 6.28 -7.83
C LEU A 406 0.54 6.31 -7.31
N GLY A 407 -0.45 6.09 -8.19
CA GLY A 407 -1.86 6.01 -7.78
C GLY A 407 -2.15 4.78 -6.92
N ARG A 408 -1.69 3.60 -7.32
CA ARG A 408 -1.86 2.37 -6.52
C ARG A 408 -1.20 2.49 -5.13
N GLN A 409 -0.01 3.08 -5.06
CA GLN A 409 0.70 3.30 -3.80
C GLN A 409 0.03 4.38 -2.94
N GLU A 410 -0.12 5.60 -3.45
CA GLU A 410 -0.55 6.77 -2.67
C GLU A 410 -2.09 6.89 -2.55
N LEU A 411 -2.89 6.10 -3.29
CA LEU A 411 -4.36 6.06 -3.21
C LEU A 411 -4.90 4.66 -2.88
N GLY A 412 -4.37 3.61 -3.51
CA GLY A 412 -4.71 2.23 -3.19
C GLY A 412 -4.19 1.80 -1.82
N GLY A 413 -3.03 2.32 -1.40
CA GLY A 413 -2.33 1.83 -0.22
C GLY A 413 -1.60 0.51 -0.47
N GLU A 414 -1.20 0.27 -1.72
CA GLU A 414 -0.45 -0.91 -2.13
C GLU A 414 1.05 -0.70 -1.94
N LEU A 415 1.73 -1.67 -1.31
CA LEU A 415 3.19 -1.74 -1.37
C LEU A 415 3.57 -2.37 -2.71
N ILE A 416 4.08 -1.55 -3.63
CA ILE A 416 4.57 -2.01 -4.94
C ILE A 416 6.08 -2.03 -4.92
N GLU A 417 6.62 -3.24 -5.00
CA GLU A 417 8.04 -3.52 -5.14
C GLU A 417 8.32 -3.83 -6.61
N ASP A 418 9.44 -3.30 -7.11
CA ASP A 418 10.00 -3.63 -8.41
C ASP A 418 11.39 -4.23 -8.13
N ARG A 419 11.79 -5.29 -8.83
CA ARG A 419 13.10 -5.92 -8.61
C ARG A 419 14.21 -5.15 -9.31
N GLU A 420 15.35 -5.02 -8.65
CA GLU A 420 16.52 -4.32 -9.21
C GLU A 420 17.17 -5.10 -10.36
N ASP A 421 17.12 -6.43 -10.28
CA ASP A 421 17.53 -7.41 -11.29
C ASP A 421 16.37 -7.87 -12.20
N GLY A 422 15.22 -7.17 -12.17
CA GLY A 422 14.06 -7.46 -13.00
C GLY A 422 14.31 -7.10 -14.47
N LEU A 423 13.84 -7.93 -15.41
CA LEU A 423 14.03 -7.71 -16.85
C LEU A 423 13.33 -6.45 -17.39
N TRP A 424 12.32 -5.94 -16.70
CA TRP A 424 11.61 -4.71 -17.07
C TRP A 424 11.56 -3.72 -15.92
N ARG A 425 11.84 -2.45 -16.24
CA ARG A 425 11.64 -1.34 -15.31
C ARG A 425 10.29 -0.66 -15.51
N ARG A 426 9.58 -0.39 -14.41
CA ARG A 426 8.24 0.18 -14.45
C ARG A 426 8.20 1.59 -15.02
N ASP A 427 9.22 2.41 -14.78
CA ASP A 427 9.34 3.76 -15.37
C ASP A 427 9.45 3.73 -16.91
N ARG A 428 10.09 2.71 -17.47
CA ARG A 428 10.14 2.47 -18.92
C ARG A 428 8.80 1.98 -19.47
N LEU A 429 8.14 1.03 -18.82
CA LEU A 429 6.78 0.61 -19.17
C LEU A 429 5.79 1.78 -19.05
N GLU A 430 6.02 2.69 -18.11
CA GLU A 430 5.23 3.92 -17.97
C GLU A 430 5.42 4.83 -19.19
N ALA A 431 6.66 5.05 -19.66
CA ALA A 431 6.95 5.83 -20.87
C ALA A 431 6.52 5.16 -22.19
N LEU A 432 6.42 3.83 -22.26
CA LEU A 432 6.07 3.07 -23.48
C LEU A 432 4.56 2.82 -23.67
N THR A 433 3.72 3.46 -22.85
CA THR A 433 2.25 3.33 -23.00
C THR A 433 1.68 4.49 -23.78
N ILE A 434 0.94 4.18 -24.83
CA ILE A 434 0.34 5.12 -25.76
C ILE A 434 -1.17 4.90 -25.86
N ARG A 435 -1.90 5.90 -26.36
CA ARG A 435 -3.19 5.64 -26.99
C ARG A 435 -2.90 5.07 -28.38
N LEU A 436 -3.40 3.86 -28.69
CA LEU A 436 -3.26 3.28 -30.03
C LEU A 436 -3.82 4.24 -31.08
N ALA A 437 -3.02 4.50 -32.12
CA ALA A 437 -3.35 5.41 -33.22
C ALA A 437 -2.98 4.88 -34.61
N GLU A 438 -2.08 3.88 -34.70
CA GLU A 438 -1.71 3.24 -35.97
C GLU A 438 -2.57 1.99 -36.25
N PRO A 439 -2.89 1.69 -37.53
CA PRO A 439 -3.46 0.41 -37.92
C PRO A 439 -2.51 -0.76 -37.60
N LEU A 440 -3.10 -1.90 -37.26
CA LEU A 440 -2.37 -3.14 -36.98
C LEU A 440 -2.49 -4.07 -38.18
N ARG A 441 -1.36 -4.65 -38.63
CA ARG A 441 -1.30 -5.60 -39.75
C ARG A 441 -1.61 -7.03 -39.35
N ARG A 442 -1.36 -7.36 -38.08
CA ARG A 442 -1.54 -8.68 -37.53
C ARG A 442 -1.83 -8.57 -36.04
N ILE A 443 -2.75 -9.37 -35.53
CA ILE A 443 -3.11 -9.47 -34.11
C ILE A 443 -3.04 -10.95 -33.71
N VAL A 444 -2.43 -11.24 -32.56
CA VAL A 444 -2.38 -12.58 -31.97
C VAL A 444 -2.90 -12.57 -30.55
N VAL A 445 -3.56 -13.66 -30.16
CA VAL A 445 -3.85 -13.97 -28.75
C VAL A 445 -2.89 -15.06 -28.32
N ALA A 446 -2.01 -14.77 -27.38
CA ALA A 446 -1.14 -15.77 -26.78
C ALA A 446 -1.73 -16.29 -25.47
N VAL A 447 -1.50 -17.57 -25.18
CA VAL A 447 -2.08 -18.29 -24.05
C VAL A 447 -1.01 -19.11 -23.34
N ASP A 448 -0.83 -18.87 -22.04
CA ASP A 448 -0.13 -19.78 -21.13
C ASP A 448 -1.18 -20.44 -20.20
N PRO A 449 -1.55 -21.72 -20.45
CA PRO A 449 -2.53 -22.42 -19.63
C PRO A 449 -1.89 -22.94 -18.33
N PRO A 450 -2.62 -22.92 -17.20
CA PRO A 450 -2.05 -23.36 -15.93
C PRO A 450 -1.87 -24.87 -15.86
N ALA A 451 -0.81 -25.30 -15.18
CA ALA A 451 -0.49 -26.72 -14.94
C ALA A 451 -1.50 -27.46 -14.05
N GLY A 452 -2.38 -26.75 -13.34
CA GLY A 452 -3.31 -27.33 -12.38
C GLY A 452 -4.48 -26.42 -12.03
N SER A 453 -5.46 -26.96 -11.31
CA SER A 453 -6.66 -26.27 -10.86
C SER A 453 -6.51 -25.73 -9.44
N GLY A 454 -7.08 -24.56 -9.16
CA GLY A 454 -7.14 -23.96 -7.83
C GLY A 454 -7.36 -22.45 -7.86
N PRO A 455 -7.68 -21.79 -6.75
CA PRO A 455 -7.99 -20.35 -6.73
C PRO A 455 -6.84 -19.46 -7.22
N ALA A 456 -5.59 -19.87 -6.95
CA ALA A 456 -4.37 -19.16 -7.37
C ALA A 456 -3.85 -19.56 -8.77
N SER A 457 -4.59 -20.42 -9.49
CA SER A 457 -4.27 -20.83 -10.85
C SER A 457 -4.63 -19.71 -11.84
N VAL A 458 -3.66 -19.29 -12.67
CA VAL A 458 -3.85 -18.22 -13.66
C VAL A 458 -3.66 -18.81 -15.06
N CYS A 459 -4.60 -18.56 -15.96
CA CYS A 459 -4.38 -18.74 -17.39
C CYS A 459 -3.99 -17.39 -17.98
N GLY A 460 -2.71 -17.24 -18.35
CA GLY A 460 -2.20 -16.08 -19.06
C GLY A 460 -2.87 -15.96 -20.42
N ILE A 461 -3.49 -14.82 -20.72
CA ILE A 461 -4.11 -14.52 -22.02
C ILE A 461 -3.73 -13.10 -22.39
N VAL A 462 -2.82 -12.93 -23.36
CA VAL A 462 -2.32 -11.61 -23.78
C VAL A 462 -2.59 -11.40 -25.27
N VAL A 463 -3.14 -10.24 -25.60
CA VAL A 463 -3.36 -9.81 -26.98
C VAL A 463 -2.29 -8.81 -27.36
N ALA A 464 -1.60 -9.06 -28.46
CA ALA A 464 -0.67 -8.11 -29.07
C ALA A 464 -0.91 -8.01 -30.57
N GLY A 465 -0.62 -6.86 -31.16
CA GLY A 465 -0.61 -6.68 -32.61
C GLY A 465 0.67 -6.02 -33.11
N LEU A 466 0.98 -6.21 -34.39
CA LEU A 466 2.11 -5.61 -35.09
C LEU A 466 1.61 -4.45 -35.95
N GLY A 467 2.08 -3.23 -35.66
CA GLY A 467 1.78 -2.03 -36.43
C GLY A 467 2.53 -1.98 -37.76
N GLU A 468 2.09 -1.11 -38.68
CA GLU A 468 2.78 -0.90 -39.95
C GLU A 468 4.21 -0.38 -39.78
N SER A 469 4.49 0.30 -38.66
CA SER A 469 5.80 0.80 -38.26
C SER A 469 6.82 -0.31 -37.89
N GLY A 470 6.40 -1.58 -37.82
CA GLY A 470 7.23 -2.69 -37.35
C GLY A 470 7.42 -2.71 -35.83
N ARG A 471 6.62 -1.93 -35.08
CA ARG A 471 6.49 -1.99 -33.63
C ARG A 471 5.33 -2.91 -33.24
N ALA A 472 5.47 -3.63 -32.14
CA ALA A 472 4.33 -4.34 -31.54
C ALA A 472 3.63 -3.46 -30.49
N VAL A 473 2.32 -3.64 -30.36
CA VAL A 473 1.50 -3.01 -29.33
C VAL A 473 0.74 -4.09 -28.57
N VAL A 474 0.94 -4.15 -27.25
CA VAL A 474 0.13 -4.97 -26.34
C VAL A 474 -1.23 -4.30 -26.19
N LEU A 475 -2.29 -5.01 -26.59
CA LEU A 475 -3.66 -4.48 -26.69
C LEU A 475 -4.50 -4.79 -25.45
N ALA A 476 -4.27 -5.96 -24.84
CA ALA A 476 -4.95 -6.36 -23.62
C ALA A 476 -4.19 -7.46 -22.86
N ASP A 477 -4.22 -7.37 -21.54
CA ASP A 477 -4.18 -8.52 -20.65
C ASP A 477 -5.63 -8.96 -20.37
N ALA A 478 -5.97 -10.16 -20.83
CA ALA A 478 -7.28 -10.80 -20.68
C ALA A 478 -7.20 -12.08 -19.80
N SER A 479 -6.09 -12.25 -19.07
CA SER A 479 -5.81 -13.45 -18.28
C SER A 479 -6.85 -13.67 -17.18
N VAL A 480 -7.18 -14.95 -16.91
CA VAL A 480 -8.24 -15.34 -15.97
C VAL A 480 -7.71 -16.19 -14.82
N GLU A 481 -8.27 -15.99 -13.63
CA GLU A 481 -7.84 -16.65 -12.39
C GLU A 481 -8.91 -17.59 -11.84
N GLY A 482 -8.49 -18.70 -11.24
CA GLY A 482 -9.37 -19.67 -10.58
C GLY A 482 -10.37 -20.37 -11.51
N LYS A 483 -10.12 -20.39 -12.82
CA LYS A 483 -11.05 -20.88 -13.85
C LYS A 483 -10.84 -22.36 -14.20
N SER A 484 -11.94 -23.04 -14.53
CA SER A 484 -11.87 -24.41 -15.08
C SER A 484 -11.25 -24.42 -16.49
N PRO A 485 -10.76 -25.57 -16.99
CA PRO A 485 -10.26 -25.69 -18.35
C PRO A 485 -11.21 -25.17 -19.44
N ALA A 486 -12.50 -25.46 -19.30
CA ALA A 486 -13.51 -25.00 -20.25
C ALA A 486 -13.79 -23.48 -20.13
N ASP A 487 -13.64 -22.90 -18.94
CA ASP A 487 -13.85 -21.45 -18.72
C ASP A 487 -12.70 -20.62 -19.28
N TRP A 488 -11.44 -21.01 -19.08
CA TRP A 488 -10.33 -20.27 -19.70
C TRP A 488 -10.32 -20.44 -21.21
N ALA A 489 -10.67 -21.61 -21.76
CA ALA A 489 -10.79 -21.79 -23.20
C ALA A 489 -11.91 -20.92 -23.80
N ARG A 490 -13.05 -20.77 -23.10
CA ARG A 490 -14.07 -19.77 -23.45
C ARG A 490 -13.54 -18.34 -23.42
N ALA A 491 -12.74 -17.98 -22.42
CA ALA A 491 -12.13 -16.64 -22.33
C ALA A 491 -11.15 -16.37 -23.50
N VAL A 492 -10.35 -17.36 -23.90
CA VAL A 492 -9.45 -17.27 -25.08
C VAL A 492 -10.26 -17.05 -26.35
N VAL A 493 -11.28 -17.87 -26.63
CA VAL A 493 -12.11 -17.75 -27.84
C VAL A 493 -12.89 -16.42 -27.87
N ALA A 494 -13.43 -15.98 -26.72
CA ALA A 494 -14.08 -14.68 -26.61
C ALA A 494 -13.10 -13.53 -26.89
N THR A 495 -11.85 -13.63 -26.41
CA THR A 495 -10.79 -12.65 -26.65
C THR A 495 -10.37 -12.63 -28.12
N PHE A 496 -10.14 -13.80 -28.71
CA PHE A 496 -9.84 -13.96 -30.14
C PHE A 496 -10.89 -13.29 -31.03
N ARG A 497 -12.18 -13.56 -30.78
CA ARG A 497 -13.29 -12.93 -31.52
C ARG A 497 -13.39 -11.42 -31.26
N ARG A 498 -13.23 -10.97 -30.02
CA ARG A 498 -13.32 -9.54 -29.64
C ARG A 498 -12.27 -8.66 -30.33
N PHE A 499 -11.09 -9.20 -30.55
CA PHE A 499 -9.96 -8.47 -31.16
C PHE A 499 -9.74 -8.82 -32.64
N GLU A 500 -10.64 -9.61 -33.24
CA GLU A 500 -10.55 -10.08 -34.64
C GLU A 500 -9.16 -10.63 -35.00
N ALA A 501 -8.59 -11.41 -34.07
CA ALA A 501 -7.19 -11.84 -34.16
C ALA A 501 -6.96 -12.87 -35.29
N ASP A 502 -5.77 -12.86 -35.88
CA ASP A 502 -5.41 -13.78 -36.97
C ASP A 502 -5.15 -15.21 -36.47
N ARG A 503 -4.56 -15.34 -35.27
CA ARG A 503 -4.24 -16.64 -34.67
C ARG A 503 -4.19 -16.62 -33.14
N VAL A 504 -4.44 -17.78 -32.56
CA VAL A 504 -4.12 -18.10 -31.16
C VAL A 504 -2.78 -18.83 -31.12
N VAL A 505 -1.91 -18.45 -30.18
CA VAL A 505 -0.61 -19.09 -29.91
C VAL A 505 -0.67 -19.67 -28.50
N ALA A 506 -0.61 -20.99 -28.33
CA ALA A 506 -0.80 -21.63 -27.03
C ALA A 506 0.40 -22.48 -26.60
N GLU A 507 0.91 -22.28 -25.39
CA GLU A 507 1.93 -23.14 -24.80
C GLU A 507 1.34 -24.52 -24.45
N VAL A 508 1.99 -25.60 -24.90
CA VAL A 508 1.55 -26.99 -24.65
C VAL A 508 2.35 -27.72 -23.58
N ASN A 509 3.28 -27.05 -22.88
CA ASN A 509 4.04 -27.72 -21.81
C ASN A 509 3.15 -28.13 -20.63
N GLN A 510 2.15 -27.30 -20.29
CA GLN A 510 1.29 -27.47 -19.12
C GLN A 510 -0.03 -28.21 -19.42
N GLY A 511 -0.04 -29.08 -20.44
CA GLY A 511 -1.23 -29.87 -20.78
C GLY A 511 -1.16 -30.67 -22.09
N GLY A 512 -0.13 -30.50 -22.91
CA GLY A 512 0.03 -31.23 -24.17
C GLY A 512 -1.16 -31.05 -25.10
N ASP A 513 -1.62 -32.16 -25.67
CA ASP A 513 -2.75 -32.20 -26.61
C ASP A 513 -4.09 -31.77 -25.97
N MET A 514 -4.20 -31.80 -24.63
CA MET A 514 -5.40 -31.34 -23.91
C MET A 514 -5.68 -29.85 -24.16
N VAL A 515 -4.65 -29.02 -24.29
CA VAL A 515 -4.78 -27.57 -24.56
C VAL A 515 -5.46 -27.36 -25.92
N ALA A 516 -5.00 -28.08 -26.93
CA ALA A 516 -5.55 -28.03 -28.28
C ALA A 516 -6.98 -28.59 -28.35
N ALA A 517 -7.25 -29.71 -27.66
CA ALA A 517 -8.57 -30.31 -27.58
C ALA A 517 -9.57 -29.39 -26.87
N MET A 518 -9.17 -28.75 -25.76
CA MET A 518 -10.04 -27.85 -25.00
C MET A 518 -10.42 -26.61 -25.81
N LEU A 519 -9.45 -25.97 -26.48
CA LEU A 519 -9.71 -24.81 -27.34
C LEU A 519 -10.61 -25.18 -28.54
N ARG A 520 -10.34 -26.32 -29.20
CA ARG A 520 -11.17 -26.82 -30.31
C ARG A 520 -12.56 -27.30 -29.88
N SER A 521 -12.76 -27.66 -28.61
CA SER A 521 -14.09 -27.97 -28.08
C SER A 521 -15.01 -26.74 -27.99
N VAL A 522 -14.42 -25.54 -27.92
CA VAL A 522 -15.14 -24.25 -27.88
C VAL A 522 -15.24 -23.62 -29.28
N GLU A 523 -14.18 -23.72 -30.09
CA GLU A 523 -14.14 -23.24 -31.48
C GLU A 523 -13.37 -24.22 -32.36
N ALA A 524 -14.09 -25.07 -33.10
CA ALA A 524 -13.51 -26.16 -33.86
C ALA A 524 -12.52 -25.69 -34.94
N ASN A 525 -12.77 -24.51 -35.53
CA ASN A 525 -11.97 -23.95 -36.62
C ASN A 525 -10.96 -22.88 -36.13
N LEU A 526 -10.64 -22.85 -34.84
CA LEU A 526 -9.73 -21.84 -34.26
C LEU A 526 -8.33 -21.91 -34.93
N PRO A 527 -7.82 -20.80 -35.50
CA PRO A 527 -6.47 -20.75 -36.08
C PRO A 527 -5.40 -20.86 -34.98
N LEU A 528 -5.05 -22.08 -34.62
CA LEU A 528 -4.25 -22.40 -33.44
C LEU A 528 -2.83 -22.83 -33.80
N THR A 529 -1.84 -22.05 -33.35
CA THR A 529 -0.41 -22.43 -33.34
C THR A 529 -0.05 -22.97 -31.96
N LEU A 530 0.45 -24.20 -31.88
CA LEU A 530 0.93 -24.80 -30.64
C LEU A 530 2.43 -24.57 -30.50
N VAL A 531 2.87 -24.01 -29.37
CA VAL A 531 4.28 -23.73 -29.08
C VAL A 531 4.76 -24.49 -27.85
N ARG A 532 6.04 -24.85 -27.85
CA ARG A 532 6.69 -25.62 -26.77
C ARG A 532 7.95 -24.90 -26.35
N ALA A 533 8.05 -24.50 -25.07
CA ALA A 533 9.29 -23.92 -24.56
C ALA A 533 10.39 -24.98 -24.55
N THR A 534 11.54 -24.65 -25.15
CA THR A 534 12.77 -25.47 -25.15
C THR A 534 13.89 -24.86 -24.29
N ARG A 535 13.66 -23.67 -23.73
CA ARG A 535 14.55 -22.93 -22.84
C ARG A 535 13.77 -22.45 -21.61
N GLY A 536 14.48 -22.24 -20.50
CA GLY A 536 13.90 -21.70 -19.27
C GLY A 536 13.26 -20.32 -19.49
N LYS A 537 12.26 -19.99 -18.65
CA LYS A 537 11.41 -18.79 -18.78
C LYS A 537 12.24 -17.51 -18.97
N TYR A 538 13.29 -17.32 -18.16
CA TYR A 538 14.18 -16.14 -18.23
C TYR A 538 14.86 -15.98 -19.60
N LEU A 539 15.48 -17.04 -20.13
CA LEU A 539 16.16 -17.03 -21.43
C LEU A 539 15.20 -16.88 -22.64
N ARG A 540 13.88 -17.06 -22.43
CA ARG A 540 12.85 -16.73 -23.42
C ARG A 540 12.39 -15.27 -23.33
N ALA A 541 12.40 -14.71 -22.12
CA ALA A 541 11.98 -13.36 -21.83
C ALA A 541 13.02 -12.29 -22.23
N GLU A 542 14.32 -12.58 -22.07
CA GLU A 542 15.43 -11.66 -22.36
C GLU A 542 15.38 -11.03 -23.77
N PRO A 543 15.19 -11.78 -24.89
CA PRO A 543 15.05 -11.17 -26.22
C PRO A 543 13.84 -10.23 -26.36
N VAL A 544 12.78 -10.46 -25.59
CA VAL A 544 11.58 -9.61 -25.57
C VAL A 544 11.83 -8.35 -24.75
N ALA A 545 12.52 -8.46 -23.61
CA ALA A 545 12.96 -7.30 -22.82
C ALA A 545 13.81 -6.32 -23.66
N ALA A 546 14.76 -6.85 -24.45
CA ALA A 546 15.56 -6.05 -25.37
C ALA A 546 14.72 -5.29 -26.43
N LEU A 547 13.56 -5.82 -26.86
CA LEU A 547 12.64 -5.10 -27.75
C LEU A 547 11.93 -3.93 -27.04
N TYR A 548 11.65 -4.03 -25.75
CA TYR A 548 11.13 -2.92 -24.94
C TYR A 548 12.20 -1.84 -24.76
N GLU A 549 13.45 -2.20 -24.46
CA GLU A 549 14.56 -1.24 -24.34
C GLU A 549 14.79 -0.45 -25.63
N GLN A 550 14.63 -1.10 -26.79
CA GLN A 550 14.70 -0.47 -28.12
C GLN A 550 13.46 0.38 -28.47
N GLY A 551 12.44 0.45 -27.59
CA GLY A 551 11.18 1.15 -27.88
C GLY A 551 10.39 0.54 -29.04
N ARG A 552 10.56 -0.77 -29.28
CA ARG A 552 9.89 -1.53 -30.36
C ARG A 552 8.62 -2.23 -29.90
N VAL A 553 8.36 -2.26 -28.61
CA VAL A 553 7.10 -2.72 -28.01
C VAL A 553 6.48 -1.58 -27.22
N LEU A 554 5.16 -1.42 -27.36
CA LEU A 554 4.34 -0.40 -26.70
C LEU A 554 3.15 -1.07 -26.00
N HIS A 555 2.55 -0.40 -25.02
CA HIS A 555 1.26 -0.80 -24.44
C HIS A 555 0.15 0.16 -24.88
N ALA A 556 -1.04 -0.35 -25.20
CA ALA A 556 -2.21 0.46 -25.55
C ALA A 556 -2.95 1.03 -24.31
N ALA A 557 -2.67 0.50 -23.12
CA ALA A 557 -3.22 0.89 -21.83
C ALA A 557 -2.31 0.39 -20.69
N ARG A 558 -2.65 0.68 -19.44
CA ARG A 558 -2.01 0.06 -18.27
C ARG A 558 -2.53 -1.36 -18.08
N PHE A 559 -1.62 -2.32 -17.97
CA PHE A 559 -1.96 -3.72 -17.68
C PHE A 559 -1.35 -4.13 -16.33
N ALA A 560 -1.84 -3.52 -15.24
CA ALA A 560 -1.17 -3.53 -13.93
C ALA A 560 -0.69 -4.91 -13.44
N ALA A 561 -1.52 -5.96 -13.57
CA ALA A 561 -1.15 -7.32 -13.14
C ALA A 561 -0.07 -7.98 -14.03
N LEU A 562 -0.08 -7.70 -15.33
CA LEU A 562 0.98 -8.09 -16.25
C LEU A 562 2.27 -7.28 -15.99
N GLU A 563 2.15 -5.96 -15.85
CA GLU A 563 3.26 -5.04 -15.54
C GLU A 563 3.91 -5.36 -14.19
N ASP A 564 3.15 -5.84 -13.20
CA ASP A 564 3.69 -6.35 -11.93
C ASP A 564 4.54 -7.62 -12.15
N GLN A 565 4.05 -8.60 -12.92
CA GLN A 565 4.86 -9.78 -13.26
C GLN A 565 6.10 -9.40 -14.09
N MET A 566 6.01 -8.43 -15.00
CA MET A 566 7.16 -7.95 -15.78
C MET A 566 8.25 -7.33 -14.89
N CYS A 567 7.86 -6.53 -13.89
CA CYS A 567 8.80 -5.80 -13.01
C CYS A 567 9.30 -6.62 -11.80
N ASP A 568 8.67 -7.74 -11.48
CA ASP A 568 9.13 -8.69 -10.45
C ASP A 568 9.92 -9.88 -11.03
N PHE A 569 9.89 -10.09 -12.35
CA PHE A 569 10.53 -11.23 -12.98
C PHE A 569 12.01 -10.99 -13.33
N GLY A 570 12.88 -11.83 -12.77
CA GLY A 570 14.31 -11.87 -13.04
C GLY A 570 14.85 -13.31 -13.07
N PRO A 571 16.16 -13.55 -12.89
CA PRO A 571 16.81 -14.85 -13.13
C PRO A 571 16.13 -16.06 -12.45
N ASP A 572 15.77 -15.91 -11.17
CA ASP A 572 15.18 -16.99 -10.36
C ASP A 572 13.64 -17.11 -10.47
N GLY A 573 12.98 -16.35 -11.36
CA GLY A 573 11.52 -16.34 -11.49
C GLY A 573 10.88 -15.09 -10.90
N LEU A 574 9.67 -15.22 -10.32
CA LEU A 574 9.01 -14.18 -9.52
C LEU A 574 9.44 -14.28 -8.04
N SER A 575 9.40 -13.17 -7.31
CA SER A 575 9.81 -13.10 -5.90
C SER A 575 8.91 -13.91 -4.97
N ASP A 576 7.65 -14.15 -5.35
CA ASP A 576 6.71 -15.00 -4.61
C ASP A 576 6.81 -16.50 -4.98
N GLY A 577 7.73 -16.87 -5.87
CA GLY A 577 7.94 -18.23 -6.36
C GLY A 577 6.82 -18.76 -7.27
N ARG A 578 5.83 -17.94 -7.65
CA ARG A 578 4.76 -18.36 -8.57
C ARG A 578 5.22 -18.34 -10.02
N SER A 579 4.41 -18.96 -10.86
CA SER A 579 4.60 -18.93 -12.32
C SER A 579 4.22 -17.54 -12.87
N PRO A 580 5.04 -16.94 -13.77
CA PRO A 580 4.76 -15.66 -14.40
C PRO A 580 3.79 -15.79 -15.59
N ASP A 581 2.63 -16.41 -15.38
CA ASP A 581 1.74 -16.89 -16.46
C ASP A 581 1.30 -15.77 -17.44
N ARG A 582 1.07 -14.55 -16.95
CA ARG A 582 0.69 -13.40 -17.80
C ARG A 582 1.88 -12.94 -18.65
N LEU A 583 3.05 -12.87 -18.05
CA LEU A 583 4.31 -12.52 -18.73
C LEU A 583 4.71 -13.60 -19.74
N ASP A 584 4.52 -14.89 -19.46
CA ASP A 584 4.80 -15.94 -20.43
C ASP A 584 3.90 -15.86 -21.66
N ALA A 585 2.60 -15.60 -21.47
CA ALA A 585 1.71 -15.29 -22.58
C ALA A 585 2.17 -14.04 -23.36
N LEU A 586 2.59 -12.96 -22.69
CA LEU A 586 3.17 -11.78 -23.35
C LEU A 586 4.42 -12.13 -24.19
N VAL A 587 5.35 -12.90 -23.62
CA VAL A 587 6.58 -13.34 -24.29
C VAL A 587 6.24 -14.16 -25.54
N TRP A 588 5.25 -15.05 -25.48
CA TRP A 588 4.79 -15.78 -26.67
C TRP A 588 4.13 -14.88 -27.72
N ALA A 589 3.29 -13.92 -27.31
CA ALA A 589 2.65 -12.98 -28.24
C ALA A 589 3.69 -12.18 -29.03
N LEU A 590 4.69 -11.63 -28.34
CA LEU A 590 5.73 -10.80 -28.95
C LEU A 590 6.75 -11.63 -29.74
N THR A 591 7.08 -12.84 -29.27
CA THR A 591 7.89 -13.80 -30.04
C THR A 591 7.20 -14.14 -31.36
N ALA A 592 5.92 -14.48 -31.34
CA ALA A 592 5.11 -14.84 -32.50
C ALA A 592 4.81 -13.70 -33.49
N LEU A 593 5.11 -12.45 -33.12
CA LEU A 593 4.98 -11.26 -33.97
C LEU A 593 6.32 -10.69 -34.45
N MET A 594 7.38 -10.76 -33.64
CA MET A 594 8.62 -10.00 -33.86
C MET A 594 9.89 -10.85 -33.97
N LEU A 595 9.87 -12.10 -33.50
CA LEU A 595 11.05 -12.98 -33.44
C LEU A 595 10.87 -14.25 -34.32
N GLU A 596 9.63 -14.72 -34.50
CA GLU A 596 9.28 -15.78 -35.45
C GLU A 596 9.35 -15.28 -36.90
N GLY A 597 10.57 -15.29 -37.45
CA GLY A 597 10.81 -15.37 -38.89
C GLY A 597 10.65 -14.09 -39.70
N ALA A 598 11.80 -13.52 -40.10
CA ALA A 598 11.92 -12.76 -41.36
C ALA A 598 11.86 -13.70 -42.59
N GLY A 599 10.85 -14.58 -42.60
CA GLY A 599 10.83 -15.83 -43.37
C GLY A 599 9.55 -16.04 -44.17
N GLU A 600 8.97 -14.99 -44.74
CA GLU A 600 8.02 -15.15 -45.84
C GLU A 600 8.75 -15.66 -47.09
N PRO A 601 8.24 -16.70 -47.78
CA PRO A 601 8.79 -17.14 -49.06
C PRO A 601 8.53 -16.07 -50.12
N ARG A 602 9.51 -15.20 -50.36
CA ARG A 602 9.48 -14.29 -51.50
C ARG A 602 9.63 -15.10 -52.78
N ILE A 603 8.52 -15.28 -53.49
CA ILE A 603 8.52 -15.77 -54.87
C ILE A 603 9.35 -14.79 -55.70
N ARG A 604 10.57 -15.18 -56.06
CA ARG A 604 11.30 -14.52 -57.15
C ARG A 604 10.60 -14.93 -58.44
N GLY A 605 10.02 -13.96 -59.14
CA GLY A 605 9.55 -14.16 -60.50
C GLY A 605 10.69 -14.72 -61.36
N ILE A 606 10.36 -15.69 -62.20
CA ILE A 606 11.22 -16.28 -63.22
C ILE A 606 11.24 -15.33 -64.43
#